data_AF-A0AA92UE64-F1
#
_entry.id   AF-A0AA92UE64-F1
#
_cell.length_a   1.000
_cell.length_b   1.000
_cell.length_c   1.000
_cell.angle_alpha   90.00
_cell.angle_beta   90.00
_cell.angle_gamma   90.00
#
_symmetry.space_group_name_H-M   'P 1'
#
loop_
_entity.id
_entity.type
_entity.pdbx_description
1 polymer ?
#
loop_
_entity_poly.entity_id
_entity_poly.type
_entity_poly.pdbx_seq_one_letter_code
_entity_poly.pdbx_strand_id
1 'polypeptide(L)'
;MKKLFFCIFMLTSCSFKKDIMVSYLYDGVETPFSVEPKKFDSDFQHYKVDMSYIPKNEFDSIYNGFKKTNDKKIEEFDVRFSVKIGNAKYYINRWFDVVNVHHDSISVNPRVIYLLRQYSGFYNYIESEDLVSPDIKLYGIPKNYQYMYPSKKRGKKVILYPQK
;
A
#
# COMPACT_ATOMS: atom_id res chain seq x y z
N MET A 1 -15.12 -59.50 7.14
CA MET A 1 -13.94 -58.80 6.57
C MET A 1 -14.26 -57.31 6.47
N LYS A 2 -13.76 -56.50 7.41
CA LYS A 2 -13.95 -55.05 7.47
C LYS A 2 -12.83 -54.37 6.67
N LYS A 3 -13.15 -53.67 5.57
CA LYS A 3 -12.21 -52.78 4.89
C LYS A 3 -12.33 -51.39 5.52
N LEU A 4 -11.35 -51.02 6.33
CA LEU A 4 -11.21 -49.70 6.91
C LEU A 4 -10.53 -48.80 5.86
N PHE A 5 -11.28 -47.90 5.24
CA PHE A 5 -10.73 -46.86 4.37
C PHE A 5 -10.14 -45.75 5.26
N PHE A 6 -8.82 -45.65 5.28
CA PHE A 6 -8.11 -44.56 5.94
C PHE A 6 -8.10 -43.34 5.00
N CYS A 7 -9.07 -42.44 5.17
CA CYS A 7 -9.01 -41.13 4.53
C CYS A 7 -7.96 -40.27 5.24
N ILE A 8 -6.76 -40.20 4.68
CA ILE A 8 -5.76 -39.20 5.07
C ILE A 8 -6.28 -37.84 4.58
N PHE A 9 -6.96 -37.12 5.46
CA PHE A 9 -7.21 -35.69 5.29
C PHE A 9 -5.86 -34.96 5.37
N MET A 10 -5.21 -34.78 4.23
CA MET A 10 -4.16 -33.77 4.09
C MET A 10 -4.84 -32.41 4.21
N LEU A 11 -4.93 -31.89 5.44
CA LEU A 11 -5.14 -30.47 5.69
C LEU A 11 -3.88 -29.75 5.21
N THR A 12 -3.82 -29.45 3.91
CA THR A 12 -2.93 -28.41 3.41
C THR A 12 -3.38 -27.13 4.07
N SER A 13 -2.71 -26.77 5.17
CA SER A 13 -2.78 -25.43 5.74
C SER A 13 -2.31 -24.49 4.64
N CYS A 14 -3.26 -23.95 3.88
CA CYS A 14 -3.06 -22.80 3.03
C CYS A 14 -2.75 -21.66 4.01
N SER A 15 -1.50 -21.54 4.45
CA SER A 15 -1.07 -20.36 5.16
C SER A 15 -1.23 -19.23 4.15
N PHE A 16 -2.29 -18.45 4.27
CA PHE A 16 -2.48 -17.26 3.45
C PHE A 16 -1.18 -16.46 3.56
N LYS A 17 -0.44 -16.38 2.46
CA LYS A 17 0.83 -15.63 2.42
C LYS A 17 0.46 -14.19 2.75
N LYS A 18 0.87 -13.72 3.92
CA LYS A 18 0.63 -12.33 4.32
C LYS A 18 1.45 -11.46 3.40
N ASP A 19 0.77 -10.68 2.58
CA ASP A 19 1.36 -9.67 1.71
C ASP A 19 0.54 -8.39 1.73
N ILE A 20 1.19 -7.31 1.28
CA ILE A 20 0.58 -5.99 1.17
C ILE A 20 0.86 -5.50 -0.24
N MET A 21 -0.19 -5.35 -1.05
CA MET A 21 -0.07 -4.80 -2.39
C MET A 21 -0.27 -3.28 -2.33
N VAL A 22 0.70 -2.54 -2.87
CA VAL A 22 0.70 -1.08 -2.92
C VAL A 22 0.77 -0.64 -4.39
N SER A 23 -0.15 0.23 -4.79
CA SER A 23 -0.10 0.96 -6.06
C SER A 23 -0.07 2.45 -5.76
N TYR A 24 0.77 3.22 -6.44
CA TYR A 24 0.89 4.66 -6.20
C TYR A 24 1.24 5.44 -7.46
N LEU A 25 0.79 6.69 -7.52
CA LEU A 25 1.23 7.68 -8.50
C LEU A 25 2.54 8.32 -8.03
N TYR A 26 3.45 8.64 -8.96
CA TYR A 26 4.66 9.41 -8.61
C TYR A 26 4.29 10.80 -8.08
N ASP A 27 5.16 11.37 -7.26
CA ASP A 27 4.97 12.74 -6.82
C ASP A 27 5.10 13.71 -8.01
N GLY A 28 4.38 14.84 -7.96
CA GLY A 28 4.36 15.80 -9.07
C GLY A 28 3.54 15.37 -10.30
N VAL A 29 2.85 14.23 -10.28
CA VAL A 29 1.85 13.91 -11.31
C VAL A 29 0.65 14.84 -11.12
N GLU A 30 0.66 15.95 -11.87
CA GLU A 30 -0.49 16.81 -12.02
C GLU A 30 -1.61 16.03 -12.70
N THR A 31 -2.70 15.82 -11.96
CA THR A 31 -3.94 15.30 -12.51
C THR A 31 -4.90 16.47 -12.61
N PRO A 32 -5.43 16.79 -13.81
CA PRO A 32 -6.36 17.91 -13.97
C PRO A 32 -7.67 17.70 -13.20
N PHE A 33 -7.92 16.47 -12.72
CA PHE A 33 -9.09 16.09 -11.94
C PHE A 33 -8.67 15.16 -10.79
N SER A 34 -9.53 15.08 -9.77
CA SER A 34 -9.45 14.07 -8.71
C SER A 34 -9.48 12.66 -9.31
N VAL A 35 -8.58 11.79 -8.86
CA VAL A 35 -8.56 10.39 -9.30
C VAL A 35 -9.43 9.55 -8.38
N GLU A 36 -10.61 9.17 -8.83
CA GLU A 36 -11.50 8.31 -8.07
C GLU A 36 -10.94 6.88 -7.88
N PRO A 37 -11.30 6.18 -6.78
CA PRO A 37 -10.86 4.81 -6.49
C PRO A 37 -11.01 3.80 -7.64
N LYS A 38 -12.17 3.79 -8.31
CA LYS A 38 -12.43 2.85 -9.42
C LYS A 38 -11.53 3.11 -10.62
N LYS A 39 -11.34 4.38 -10.97
CA LYS A 39 -10.48 4.80 -12.07
C LYS A 39 -9.02 4.47 -11.77
N PHE A 40 -8.57 4.79 -10.55
CA PHE A 40 -7.25 4.43 -10.06
C PHE A 40 -6.99 2.92 -10.23
N ASP A 41 -7.90 2.07 -9.77
CA ASP A 41 -7.73 0.63 -9.89
C ASP A 41 -7.61 0.12 -11.32
N SER A 42 -8.43 0.68 -12.22
CA SER A 42 -8.40 0.35 -13.64
C SER A 42 -7.06 0.74 -14.27
N ASP A 43 -6.54 1.93 -13.96
CA ASP A 43 -5.25 2.41 -14.47
C ASP A 43 -4.09 1.48 -14.08
N PHE A 44 -4.13 0.90 -12.87
CA PHE A 44 -3.09 0.00 -12.36
C PHE A 44 -3.30 -1.49 -12.67
N GLN A 45 -4.33 -1.86 -13.43
CA GLN A 45 -4.64 -3.26 -13.74
C GLN A 45 -3.50 -3.96 -14.51
N HIS A 46 -2.85 -3.26 -15.43
CA HIS A 46 -1.79 -3.78 -16.31
C HIS A 46 -0.38 -3.32 -15.91
N TYR A 47 -0.22 -2.76 -14.71
CA TYR A 47 1.10 -2.39 -14.21
C TYR A 47 1.89 -3.64 -13.82
N LYS A 48 3.18 -3.65 -14.21
CA LYS A 48 4.12 -4.65 -13.72
C LYS A 48 4.18 -4.55 -12.20
N VAL A 49 4.17 -5.70 -11.56
CA VAL A 49 4.23 -5.81 -10.10
C VAL A 49 5.66 -6.11 -9.69
N ASP A 50 6.28 -5.19 -8.97
CA ASP A 50 7.59 -5.40 -8.36
C ASP A 50 7.43 -6.01 -6.95
N MET A 51 8.53 -6.51 -6.38
CA MET A 51 8.55 -7.12 -5.05
C MET A 51 9.55 -6.39 -4.16
N SER A 52 9.17 -6.22 -2.89
CA SER A 52 10.03 -5.61 -1.86
C SER A 52 9.93 -6.43 -0.56
N TYR A 53 11.08 -6.71 0.05
CA TYR A 53 11.16 -7.45 1.31
C TYR A 53 11.44 -6.49 2.46
N ILE A 54 10.62 -6.57 3.50
CA ILE A 54 10.65 -5.59 4.60
C ILE A 54 10.82 -6.31 5.95
N PRO A 55 11.50 -5.70 6.92
CA PRO A 55 11.63 -6.26 8.26
C PRO A 55 10.28 -6.65 8.84
N LYS A 56 10.19 -7.86 9.44
CA LYS A 56 8.92 -8.43 9.91
C LYS A 56 8.15 -7.50 10.87
N ASN A 57 8.85 -6.80 11.76
CA ASN A 57 8.24 -5.84 12.69
C ASN A 57 7.59 -4.64 11.97
N GLU A 58 8.23 -4.12 10.92
CA GLU A 58 7.66 -3.04 10.11
C GLU A 58 6.51 -3.56 9.24
N PHE A 59 6.61 -4.79 8.71
CA PHE A 59 5.51 -5.47 8.04
C PHE A 59 4.29 -5.60 8.95
N ASP A 60 4.47 -6.14 10.14
CA ASP A 60 3.40 -6.33 11.12
C ASP A 60 2.79 -4.97 11.54
N SER A 61 3.59 -3.92 11.60
CA SER A 61 3.12 -2.55 11.87
C SER A 61 2.21 -2.02 10.78
N ILE A 62 2.56 -2.24 9.51
CA ILE A 62 1.71 -1.84 8.38
C ILE A 62 0.45 -2.70 8.31
N TYR A 63 0.60 -4.03 8.41
CA TYR A 63 -0.49 -4.99 8.25
C TYR A 63 -1.62 -4.76 9.26
N ASN A 64 -1.28 -4.35 10.49
CA ASN A 64 -2.24 -4.13 11.57
C ASN A 64 -2.54 -2.63 11.82
N GLY A 65 -1.97 -1.73 11.00
CA GLY A 65 -2.00 -0.29 11.24
C GLY A 65 -3.30 0.42 10.87
N PHE A 66 -4.17 -0.24 10.11
CA PHE A 66 -5.41 0.33 9.58
C PHE A 66 -6.60 -0.03 10.47
N LYS A 67 -7.26 0.99 11.04
CA LYS A 67 -8.39 0.82 11.96
C LYS A 67 -9.62 1.52 11.40
N LYS A 68 -10.75 0.80 11.32
CA LYS A 68 -12.03 1.42 10.97
C LYS A 68 -12.36 2.52 11.98
N THR A 69 -12.87 3.63 11.48
CA THR A 69 -13.46 4.68 12.32
C THR A 69 -14.98 4.54 12.33
N ASN A 70 -15.64 5.35 13.17
CA ASN A 70 -17.08 5.58 13.10
C ASN A 70 -17.41 6.89 12.38
N ASP A 71 -16.43 7.49 11.71
CA ASP A 71 -16.58 8.80 11.07
C ASP A 71 -17.33 8.69 9.74
N LYS A 72 -17.89 9.82 9.32
CA LYS A 72 -18.72 9.89 8.11
C LYS A 72 -17.92 9.58 6.84
N LYS A 73 -18.66 9.11 5.84
CA LYS A 73 -18.20 8.91 4.47
C LYS A 73 -17.62 10.21 3.89
N ILE A 74 -16.48 10.11 3.21
CA ILE A 74 -15.87 11.22 2.49
C ILE A 74 -16.36 11.18 1.04
N GLU A 75 -17.04 12.23 0.57
CA GLU A 75 -17.65 12.23 -0.77
C GLU A 75 -16.62 12.36 -1.89
N GLU A 76 -15.68 13.30 -1.75
CA GLU A 76 -14.61 13.55 -2.72
C GLU A 76 -13.25 13.07 -2.18
N PHE A 77 -12.58 12.22 -2.93
CA PHE A 77 -11.31 11.64 -2.50
C PHE A 77 -10.34 11.46 -3.68
N ASP A 78 -9.28 12.26 -3.72
CA ASP A 78 -8.24 12.19 -4.75
C ASP A 78 -7.19 11.12 -4.41
N VAL A 79 -7.32 9.95 -5.04
CA VAL A 79 -6.50 8.79 -4.73
C VAL A 79 -5.08 8.97 -5.26
N ARG A 80 -4.10 8.85 -4.36
CA ARG A 80 -2.66 8.84 -4.68
C ARG A 80 -2.02 7.48 -4.42
N PHE A 81 -2.55 6.73 -3.47
CA PHE A 81 -2.16 5.36 -3.18
C PHE A 81 -3.37 4.44 -3.04
N SER A 82 -3.19 3.19 -3.40
CA SER A 82 -4.09 2.07 -3.14
C SER A 82 -3.31 0.98 -2.41
N VAL A 83 -3.85 0.52 -1.28
CA VAL A 83 -3.22 -0.49 -0.41
C VAL A 83 -4.20 -1.64 -0.21
N LYS A 84 -3.82 -2.86 -0.58
CA LYS A 84 -4.61 -4.08 -0.37
C LYS A 84 -3.90 -4.98 0.64
N ILE A 85 -4.62 -5.33 1.70
CA ILE A 85 -4.17 -6.18 2.81
C ILE A 85 -5.19 -7.29 3.00
N GLY A 86 -4.86 -8.51 2.56
CA GLY A 86 -5.84 -9.61 2.50
C GLY A 86 -7.08 -9.22 1.68
N ASN A 87 -8.26 -9.23 2.31
CA ASN A 87 -9.53 -8.84 1.69
C ASN A 87 -9.85 -7.35 1.86
N ALA A 88 -9.08 -6.61 2.68
CA ALA A 88 -9.28 -5.20 2.88
C ALA A 88 -8.53 -4.38 1.82
N LYS A 89 -9.12 -3.24 1.44
CA LYS A 89 -8.54 -2.30 0.51
C LYS A 89 -8.79 -0.87 0.96
N TYR A 90 -7.72 -0.08 0.89
CA TYR A 90 -7.66 1.29 1.37
C TYR A 90 -7.10 2.20 0.28
N TYR A 91 -7.56 3.44 0.27
CA TYR A 91 -7.07 4.49 -0.60
C TYR A 91 -6.52 5.61 0.26
N ILE A 92 -5.39 6.18 -0.15
CA ILE A 92 -4.72 7.27 0.57
C ILE A 92 -4.57 8.44 -0.39
N ASN A 93 -4.95 9.63 0.05
CA ASN A 93 -4.76 10.85 -0.73
C ASN A 93 -3.38 11.49 -0.43
N ARG A 94 -3.14 12.69 -0.99
CA ARG A 94 -1.90 13.43 -0.75
C ARG A 94 -1.71 13.91 0.70
N TRP A 95 -2.80 14.04 1.45
CA TRP A 95 -2.88 14.63 2.79
C TRP A 95 -2.88 13.61 3.94
N PHE A 96 -2.66 12.32 3.62
CA PHE A 96 -2.73 11.20 4.57
C PHE A 96 -4.13 10.82 5.03
N ASP A 97 -5.18 11.38 4.45
CA ASP A 97 -6.52 10.84 4.67
C ASP A 97 -6.59 9.45 4.05
N VAL A 98 -7.29 8.55 4.73
CA VAL A 98 -7.44 7.16 4.31
C VAL A 98 -8.91 6.79 4.29
N VAL A 99 -9.36 6.18 3.19
CA VAL A 99 -10.71 5.65 3.07
C VAL A 99 -10.71 4.20 2.63
N ASN A 100 -11.79 3.46 2.92
CA ASN A 100 -12.03 2.14 2.35
C ASN A 100 -12.75 2.21 0.98
N VAL A 101 -13.10 1.06 0.43
CA VAL A 101 -13.88 0.94 -0.84
C VAL A 101 -15.29 1.53 -0.80
N HIS A 102 -15.84 1.80 0.38
CA HIS A 102 -17.13 2.43 0.59
C HIS A 102 -17.01 3.94 0.89
N HIS A 103 -15.78 4.47 0.84
CA HIS A 103 -15.39 5.82 1.24
C HIS A 103 -15.54 6.12 2.74
N ASP A 104 -15.61 5.09 3.60
CA ASP A 104 -15.59 5.30 5.05
C ASP A 104 -14.18 5.67 5.48
N SER A 105 -14.07 6.66 6.38
CA SER A 105 -12.79 7.09 6.95
C SER A 105 -12.10 5.97 7.74
N ILE A 106 -10.78 5.88 7.60
CA ILE A 106 -9.93 4.88 8.26
C ILE A 106 -8.84 5.61 9.04
N SER A 107 -8.71 5.27 10.32
CA SER A 107 -7.65 5.78 11.18
C SER A 107 -6.38 5.00 10.94
N VAL A 108 -5.30 5.72 10.64
CA VAL A 108 -3.97 5.16 10.40
C VAL A 108 -2.94 6.05 11.06
N ASN A 109 -1.98 5.45 11.78
CA ASN A 109 -0.86 6.21 12.33
C ASN A 109 0.01 6.74 11.17
N PRO A 110 0.41 8.03 11.16
CA PRO A 110 1.25 8.58 10.09
C PRO A 110 2.55 7.79 9.82
N ARG A 111 3.11 7.15 10.85
CA ARG A 111 4.27 6.25 10.71
C ARG A 111 3.97 5.08 9.77
N VAL A 112 2.77 4.52 9.79
CA VAL A 112 2.37 3.42 8.90
C VAL A 112 2.38 3.88 7.44
N ILE A 113 1.91 5.09 7.16
CA ILE A 113 1.93 5.68 5.81
C ILE A 113 3.37 5.96 5.38
N TYR A 114 4.20 6.49 6.27
CA TYR A 114 5.63 6.68 6.02
C TYR A 114 6.33 5.35 5.66
N LEU A 115 6.09 4.27 6.42
CA LEU A 115 6.67 2.95 6.16
C LEU A 115 6.18 2.37 4.81
N LEU A 116 4.89 2.50 4.49
CA LEU A 116 4.33 2.11 3.19
C LEU A 116 5.05 2.81 2.04
N ARG A 117 5.24 4.12 2.13
CA ARG A 117 5.94 4.93 1.13
C ARG A 117 7.41 4.54 1.02
N GLN A 118 8.09 4.39 2.16
CA GLN A 118 9.49 3.99 2.22
C GLN A 118 9.71 2.64 1.53
N TYR A 119 8.96 1.61 1.92
CA TYR A 119 9.23 0.25 1.46
C TYR A 119 8.65 -0.08 0.09
N SER A 120 7.66 0.70 -0.38
CA SER A 120 7.23 0.65 -1.78
C SER A 120 8.19 1.37 -2.73
N GLY A 121 9.14 2.15 -2.19
CA GLY A 121 10.09 2.95 -2.96
C GLY A 121 9.47 4.22 -3.54
N PHE A 122 8.39 4.73 -2.95
CA PHE A 122 7.73 5.96 -3.39
C PHE A 122 8.70 7.14 -3.45
N TYR A 123 9.43 7.37 -2.36
CA TYR A 123 10.36 8.51 -2.26
C TYR A 123 11.48 8.47 -3.28
N ASN A 124 11.84 7.29 -3.80
CA ASN A 124 12.90 7.16 -4.81
C ASN A 124 12.54 7.88 -6.11
N TYR A 125 11.29 8.29 -6.32
CA TYR A 125 10.85 9.03 -7.49
C TYR A 125 10.65 10.53 -7.21
N ILE A 126 11.23 11.03 -6.10
CA ILE A 126 11.24 12.43 -5.70
C ILE A 126 12.70 12.87 -5.63
N GLU A 127 13.01 14.00 -6.26
CA GLU A 127 14.35 14.58 -6.19
C GLU A 127 14.69 14.97 -4.75
N SER A 128 15.97 14.90 -4.39
CA SER A 128 16.36 15.07 -2.98
C SER A 128 16.02 16.45 -2.43
N GLU A 129 16.02 17.46 -3.29
CA GLU A 129 15.63 18.84 -2.94
C GLU A 129 14.12 18.99 -2.69
N ASP A 130 13.31 18.11 -3.28
CA ASP A 130 11.85 18.11 -3.16
C ASP A 130 11.33 17.20 -2.03
N LEU A 131 12.21 16.48 -1.32
CA LEU A 131 11.87 15.64 -0.17
C LEU A 131 11.53 16.50 1.07
N VAL A 132 10.42 17.24 0.99
CA VAL A 132 9.97 18.19 2.02
C VAL A 132 8.57 17.86 2.58
N SER A 133 8.03 16.69 2.24
CA SER A 133 6.71 16.25 2.70
C SER A 133 6.63 16.11 4.24
N PRO A 134 5.44 16.25 4.84
CA PRO A 134 5.30 16.25 6.31
C PRO A 134 5.85 15.00 7.00
N ASP A 135 5.70 13.83 6.38
CA ASP A 135 6.27 12.57 6.85
C ASP A 135 7.80 12.55 6.81
N ILE A 136 8.44 13.13 5.78
CA ILE A 136 9.90 13.29 5.73
C ILE A 136 10.38 14.23 6.84
N LYS A 137 9.67 15.32 7.12
CA LYS A 137 10.00 16.22 8.24
C LYS A 137 9.92 15.52 9.60
N LEU A 138 8.99 14.58 9.77
CA LEU A 138 8.76 13.86 11.02
C LEU A 138 9.69 12.65 11.23
N TYR A 139 9.97 11.90 10.17
CA TYR A 139 10.65 10.60 10.25
C TYR A 139 12.02 10.57 9.56
N GLY A 140 12.38 11.64 8.84
CA GLY A 140 13.61 11.75 8.07
C GLY A 140 13.51 11.12 6.68
N ILE A 141 14.55 11.36 5.87
CA ILE A 141 14.71 10.69 4.58
C ILE A 141 15.00 9.20 4.82
N PRO A 142 14.32 8.27 4.12
CA PRO A 142 14.59 6.85 4.26
C PRO A 142 16.05 6.49 4.01
N LYS A 143 16.63 5.63 4.85
CA LYS A 143 18.02 5.18 4.70
C LYS A 143 18.31 4.47 3.38
N ASN A 144 17.28 3.88 2.77
CA ASN A 144 17.33 3.20 1.48
C ASN A 144 16.91 4.10 0.31
N TYR A 145 16.84 5.42 0.51
CA TYR A 145 16.56 6.37 -0.55
C TYR A 145 17.65 6.31 -1.62
N GLN A 146 17.22 6.10 -2.86
CA GLN A 146 18.06 6.20 -4.03
C GLN A 146 17.20 6.75 -5.16
N TYR A 147 17.51 7.96 -5.63
CA TYR A 147 16.75 8.58 -6.70
C TYR A 147 16.72 7.70 -7.95
N MET A 148 15.53 7.59 -8.54
CA MET A 148 15.22 6.86 -9.75
C MET A 148 14.43 7.78 -10.66
N TYR A 149 14.89 7.91 -11.89
CA TYR A 149 14.16 8.68 -12.89
C TYR A 149 12.77 8.05 -13.16
N PRO A 150 11.68 8.84 -13.16
CA PRO A 150 10.35 8.34 -13.46
C PRO A 150 10.30 7.66 -14.83
N SER A 151 9.65 6.49 -14.89
CA SER A 151 9.38 5.86 -16.18
C SER A 151 8.29 6.63 -16.95
N LYS A 152 8.02 6.26 -18.21
CA LYS A 152 6.89 6.83 -18.99
C LYS A 152 5.52 6.62 -18.31
N LYS A 153 5.42 5.68 -17.36
CA LYS A 153 4.21 5.44 -16.58
C LYS A 153 4.09 6.47 -15.45
N ARG A 154 2.87 6.76 -15.03
CA ARG A 154 2.59 7.77 -13.99
C ARG A 154 2.76 7.25 -12.56
N GLY A 155 3.18 6.00 -12.38
CA GLY A 155 3.23 5.38 -11.07
C GLY A 155 3.84 3.98 -11.06
N LYS A 156 3.69 3.29 -9.95
CA LYS A 156 4.26 1.96 -9.70
C LYS A 156 3.32 1.06 -8.89
N LYS A 157 3.50 -0.25 -9.05
CA LYS A 157 2.80 -1.29 -8.28
C LYS A 157 3.81 -2.26 -7.68
N VAL A 158 3.71 -2.50 -6.37
CA VAL A 158 4.67 -3.26 -5.58
C VAL A 158 3.94 -4.18 -4.60
N ILE A 159 4.44 -5.39 -4.38
CA ILE A 159 4.03 -6.25 -3.26
C ILE A 159 5.13 -6.21 -2.19
N LEU A 160 4.73 -5.91 -0.96
CA LEU A 160 5.58 -5.98 0.22
C LEU A 160 5.44 -7.36 0.86
N TYR A 161 6.57 -8.01 1.14
CA TYR A 161 6.64 -9.28 1.84
C TYR A 161 7.44 -9.14 3.15
N PRO A 162 7.06 -9.86 4.22
CA PRO A 162 7.89 -9.91 5.42
C PRO A 162 9.16 -10.70 5.12
N GLN A 163 10.30 -10.19 5.59
CA GLN A 163 11.52 -10.98 5.73
C GLN A 163 11.27 -12.14 6.70
N LYS A 164 11.93 -13.28 6.45
CA LYS A 164 11.81 -14.47 7.29
C LYS A 164 12.45 -14.24 8.66
#